data_AF-A0A957LCZ7-F1
#
_entry.id   AF-A0A957LCZ7-F1
#
_cell.length_a   1.000
_cell.length_b   1.000
_cell.length_c   1.000
_cell.angle_alpha   90.00
_cell.angle_beta   90.00
_cell.angle_gamma   90.00
#
_symmetry.space_group_name_H-M   'P 1'
#
loop_
_entity.id
_entity.type
_entity.pdbx_description
1 polymer ?
#
loop_
_entity_poly.entity_id
_entity_poly.type
_entity_poly.pdbx_seq_one_letter_code
_entity_poly.pdbx_strand_id
1 'polypeptide(L)' 'MAVLDPAPRMASITALVETKLLRLDRETLYELMDERVEVAQGIIRVLSHHLRNRVQDINELRTELETSRS' A
#
# COMPACT_ATOMS: atom_id res chain seq x y z
N MET A 1 2.11 1.31 6.33
CA MET A 1 2.72 1.85 5.08
C MET A 1 3.81 2.82 5.49
N ALA A 2 5.03 2.31 5.65
CA ALA A 2 6.07 2.89 6.51
C ALA A 2 6.44 4.38 6.25
N VAL A 3 6.19 4.90 5.04
CA VAL A 3 6.51 6.30 4.71
C VAL A 3 5.45 7.27 5.23
N LEU A 4 4.16 6.88 5.25
CA LEU A 4 3.03 7.71 5.69
C LEU A 4 2.62 7.41 7.13
N ASP A 5 2.86 6.19 7.57
CA ASP A 5 2.54 5.66 8.88
C ASP A 5 3.84 5.06 9.44
N PRO A 6 4.35 5.52 10.60
CA PRO A 6 5.64 5.09 11.17
C PRO A 6 5.69 3.61 11.59
N ALA A 7 4.66 2.81 11.32
CA ALA A 7 4.69 1.37 11.46
C ALA A 7 5.86 0.72 10.67
N PRO A 8 6.47 -0.37 11.19
CA PRO A 8 7.51 -1.12 10.48
C PRO A 8 7.09 -1.55 9.08
N ARG A 9 8.08 -1.74 8.20
CA ARG A 9 7.84 -2.27 6.86
C ARG A 9 7.18 -3.65 6.97
N MET A 10 6.00 -3.79 6.39
CA MET A 10 5.18 -5.01 6.48
C MET A 10 5.71 -6.20 5.66
N ALA A 11 6.67 -5.99 4.77
CA ALA A 11 7.22 -7.02 3.90
C ALA A 11 8.66 -6.68 3.48
N SER A 12 9.49 -7.67 3.21
CA SER A 12 10.78 -7.48 2.54
C SER A 12 10.59 -7.37 1.01
N ILE A 13 11.56 -6.76 0.32
CA ILE A 13 11.59 -6.68 -1.14
C ILE A 13 12.99 -7.10 -1.58
N THR A 14 13.08 -8.01 -2.55
CA THR A 14 14.33 -8.51 -3.12
C THR A 14 14.28 -8.36 -4.63
N ALA A 15 15.34 -7.81 -5.23
CA ALA A 15 15.45 -7.75 -6.69
C ALA A 15 15.76 -9.15 -7.24
N LEU A 16 14.95 -9.61 -8.20
CA LEU A 16 15.16 -10.90 -8.87
C LEU A 16 16.14 -10.82 -10.05
N VAL A 17 16.35 -9.60 -10.56
CA VAL A 17 17.23 -9.26 -11.68
C VAL A 17 17.87 -7.90 -11.42
N GLU A 18 18.87 -7.53 -12.22
CA GLU A 18 19.45 -6.18 -12.17
C GLU A 18 18.34 -5.13 -12.33
N THR A 19 18.15 -4.31 -11.31
CA THR A 19 17.03 -3.35 -11.22
C THR A 19 17.57 -2.00 -10.81
N LYS A 20 17.14 -0.95 -11.52
CA LYS A 20 17.38 0.45 -11.15
C LYS A 20 16.10 1.03 -10.56
N LEU A 21 16.19 1.60 -9.37
CA LEU A 21 15.05 2.20 -8.67
C LEU A 21 15.30 3.69 -8.43
N LEU A 22 14.24 4.47 -8.55
CA LEU A 22 14.23 5.85 -8.07
C LEU A 22 13.98 5.83 -6.56
N ARG A 23 14.88 6.46 -5.81
CA ARG A 23 14.75 6.57 -4.35
C ARG A 23 14.15 7.93 -4.01
N LEU A 24 13.08 7.89 -3.23
CA LEU A 24 12.48 9.07 -2.61
C LEU A 24 12.51 8.87 -1.09
N ASP A 25 13.01 9.85 -0.35
CA ASP A 25 12.94 9.83 1.11
C ASP A 25 11.64 10.45 1.62
N ARG A 26 11.44 10.35 2.93
CA ARG A 26 10.21 10.77 3.59
C ARG A 26 10.02 12.28 3.45
N GLU A 27 11.02 13.07 3.82
CA GLU A 27 10.96 14.53 3.80
C GLU A 27 10.60 15.05 2.41
N THR A 28 11.33 14.60 1.37
CA THR A 28 11.06 14.99 -0.02
C THR A 28 9.64 14.59 -0.45
N LEU A 29 9.13 13.43 -0.01
CA LEU A 29 7.74 13.05 -0.33
C LEU A 29 6.72 14.00 0.30
N TYR A 30 6.91 14.39 1.57
CA TYR A 30 5.99 15.31 2.24
C TYR A 30 6.05 16.71 1.62
N GLU A 31 7.23 17.21 1.25
CA GLU A 31 7.39 18.46 0.50
C GLU A 31 6.63 18.40 -0.84
N LEU A 32 6.79 17.31 -1.60
CA LEU A 32 6.05 17.12 -2.86
C LEU A 32 4.53 17.10 -2.66
N MET A 33 4.03 16.57 -1.54
CA MET A 33 2.60 16.58 -1.24
C MET A 33 2.09 17.98 -0.89
N ASP A 34 2.92 18.80 -0.23
CA ASP A 34 2.60 20.17 0.12
C ASP A 34 2.60 21.08 -1.11
N GLU A 35 3.61 20.96 -1.97
CA GLU A 35 3.73 21.73 -3.20
C GLU A 35 2.76 21.29 -4.30
N ARG A 36 2.35 20.00 -4.31
CA ARG A 36 1.56 19.39 -5.39
C ARG A 36 0.49 18.46 -4.82
N VAL A 37 -0.71 19.02 -4.66
CA VAL A 37 -1.87 18.30 -4.11
C VAL A 37 -2.22 17.01 -4.86
N GLU A 38 -1.90 16.91 -6.15
CA GLU A 38 -2.13 15.73 -6.98
C GLU A 38 -1.32 14.52 -6.50
N VAL A 39 -0.13 14.74 -5.91
CA VAL A 39 0.69 13.69 -5.32
C VAL A 39 -0.04 13.08 -4.13
N ALA A 40 -0.56 13.91 -3.23
CA ALA A 40 -1.35 13.46 -2.09
C ALA A 40 -2.62 12.70 -2.54
N GLN A 41 -3.35 13.23 -3.53
CA GLN A 41 -4.52 12.56 -4.09
C GLN A 41 -4.18 11.20 -4.73
N GLY A 42 -3.06 11.10 -5.43
CA GLY A 42 -2.56 9.85 -6.01
C GLY A 42 -2.29 8.80 -4.93
N ILE A 43 -1.61 9.20 -3.86
CA ILE A 43 -1.32 8.34 -2.70
C ILE A 43 -2.61 7.86 -2.04
N ILE A 44 -3.57 8.76 -1.78
CA ILE A 44 -4.89 8.43 -1.20
C ILE A 44 -5.64 7.42 -2.09
N ARG A 45 -5.55 7.56 -3.42
CA ARG A 45 -6.19 6.64 -4.35
C ARG A 45 -5.61 5.22 -4.27
N VAL A 46 -4.28 5.10 -4.22
CA VAL A 46 -3.58 3.81 -4.06
C VAL A 46 -3.94 3.17 -2.72
N LEU A 47 -3.92 3.96 -1.64
CA LEU A 47 -4.34 3.53 -0.31
C LEU A 47 -5.77 2.99 -0.29
N SER A 48 -6.70 3.73 -0.91
CA SER A 48 -8.11 3.37 -0.95
C SER A 48 -8.34 2.08 -1.75
N HIS A 49 -7.58 1.88 -2.83
CA HIS A 49 -7.64 0.63 -3.60
C HIS A 49 -7.11 -0.55 -2.79
N HIS A 50 -5.95 -0.39 -2.14
CA HIS A 50 -5.37 -1.42 -1.27
C HIS A 50 -6.31 -1.82 -0.13
N LEU A 51 -6.99 -0.85 0.50
CA LEU A 51 -7.98 -1.12 1.54
C LEU A 51 -9.16 -1.92 1.00
N ARG A 52 -9.73 -1.54 -0.14
CA ARG A 52 -10.85 -2.27 -0.76
C ARG A 52 -10.47 -3.71 -1.09
N ASN A 53 -9.28 -3.93 -1.64
CA ASN A 53 -8.81 -5.29 -1.94
C ASN A 53 -8.72 -6.13 -0.67
N ARG A 54 -8.15 -5.59 0.42
CA ARG A 54 -8.09 -6.32 1.69
C ARG A 54 -9.45 -6.63 2.31
N VAL A 55 -10.41 -5.71 2.18
CA VAL A 55 -11.79 -5.97 2.64
C VAL A 55 -12.42 -7.08 1.80
N GLN A 56 -12.17 -7.08 0.49
CA GLN A 56 -12.64 -8.13 -0.41
C GLN A 56 -12.03 -9.50 -0.06
N ASP A 57 -10.72 -9.58 0.12
CA ASP A 57 -10.03 -10.81 0.52
C ASP A 57 -10.63 -11.41 1.81
N ILE A 58 -10.94 -10.55 2.79
CA ILE A 58 -11.57 -10.98 4.05
C ILE A 58 -12.97 -11.53 3.82
N ASN A 59 -13.77 -10.91 2.94
CA ASN A 59 -15.12 -11.38 2.65
C ASN A 59 -15.11 -12.72 1.90
N GLU A 60 -14.17 -12.90 0.99
CA GLU A 60 -13.99 -14.16 0.24
C GLU A 60 -13.64 -15.30 1.20
N LEU A 61 -12.64 -15.10 2.08
CA LEU A 61 -12.26 -16.08 3.10
C LEU A 61 -13.40 -16.42 4.05
N ARG A 62 -14.23 -15.44 4.44
CA ARG A 62 -15.42 -15.69 5.26
C ARG A 62 -16.44 -16.58 4.55
N THR A 63 -16.67 -16.33 3.26
CA THR A 63 -17.63 -17.09 2.44
C THR A 63 -17.17 -18.54 2.29
N GLU A 64 -15.88 -18.78 2.08
CA GLU A 64 -15.29 -20.12 2.00
C GLU A 64 -15.43 -20.91 3.31
N LEU A 65 -15.22 -20.23 4.45
CA LEU A 65 -15.38 -20.86 5.77
C LEU A 65 -16.83 -21.25 6.06
N GLU A 66 -17.80 -20.45 5.61
CA GLU A 66 -19.22 -20.74 5.76
C GLU A 66 -19.65 -21.93 4.87
N THR A 67 -19.13 -22.01 3.64
CA THR A 67 -19.41 -23.13 2.73
C THR A 67 -18.73 -24.43 3.15
N SER A 68 -17.52 -24.38 3.73
CA SER A 68 -16.83 -25.57 4.24
C SER A 68 -17.45 -26.17 5.51
N ARG A 69 -18.33 -25.42 6.20
CA ARG A 69 -18.96 -25.83 7.46
C ARG A 69 -20.39 -26.38 7.28
N SER A 70 -20.98 -26.22 6.08
CA SER A 70 -22.27 -26.78 5.69
C SER A 70 -22.12 -28.13 4.99
#